data_AF-A0A3N0AWY3-F1
#
_entry.id   AF-A0A3N0AWY3-F1
#
_cell.length_a   1.000
_cell.length_b   1.000
_cell.length_c   1.000
_cell.angle_alpha   90.00
_cell.angle_beta   90.00
_cell.angle_gamma   90.00
#
_symmetry.space_group_name_H-M   'P 1'
#
loop_
_entity.id
_entity.type
_entity.pdbx_description
1 polymer ?
#
loop_
_entity_poly.entity_id
_entity_poly.type
_entity_poly.pdbx_seq_one_letter_code
_entity_poly.pdbx_strand_id
1 'polypeptide(L)'
;MLGWTSGPTKRSWLNGRSPSTSKRTCPAKTRVAPTSIYSWLWRKGASVTERDNALGPQGNRRGTVLAFLPDRFADWEVGHACSEINKPETGYAVRTMATRQGKVRSIGGLTVVPDLTAERDEVPEDLALAILVGGESWQEPDIVRAGAWLVDACLARAVPVAAICGACSFLAERGYLDDCDHTGNADYEFAQLAPHYRGHDRFRNQPVVDGGRFITANGAAGIELACALFGRLDIKPWGNVETWRTAFKRGTFA
;
A
#
# COMPACT_ATOMS: atom_id res chain seq x y z
N MET A 1 20.32 -58.62 16.08
CA MET A 1 20.76 -59.10 17.41
C MET A 1 21.61 -58.00 18.01
N LEU A 2 21.11 -57.24 19.00
CA LEU A 2 21.34 -57.45 20.45
C LEU A 2 22.86 -57.47 20.75
N GLY A 3 23.49 -56.62 21.56
CA GLY A 3 23.09 -55.66 22.60
C GLY A 3 24.27 -55.57 23.60
N TRP A 4 24.54 -54.37 24.15
CA TRP A 4 24.93 -54.03 25.55
C TRP A 4 25.76 -55.07 26.36
N THR A 5 26.83 -54.80 27.12
CA THR A 5 27.19 -53.68 28.02
C THR A 5 28.48 -54.02 28.81
N SER A 6 28.91 -53.06 29.64
CA SER A 6 29.78 -53.15 30.84
C SER A 6 31.26 -52.84 30.56
N GLY A 7 31.99 -52.09 31.37
CA GLY A 7 31.82 -51.50 32.70
C GLY A 7 33.20 -50.97 33.16
N PRO A 8 33.30 -50.17 34.23
CA PRO A 8 34.32 -49.12 34.38
C PRO A 8 35.56 -49.53 35.19
N THR A 9 36.67 -48.77 35.13
CA THR A 9 37.53 -48.49 36.30
C THR A 9 38.63 -47.41 36.09
N LYS A 10 38.57 -46.39 36.96
CA LYS A 10 39.63 -45.72 37.75
C LYS A 10 40.91 -45.09 37.12
N ARG A 11 40.96 -43.77 37.31
CA ARG A 11 41.99 -42.89 37.95
C ARG A 11 43.42 -42.76 37.39
N SER A 12 43.74 -41.47 37.21
CA SER A 12 44.90 -40.67 37.68
C SER A 12 46.14 -40.45 36.79
N TRP A 13 46.21 -39.20 36.32
CA TRP A 13 47.28 -38.18 36.51
C TRP A 13 48.58 -38.22 35.69
N LEU A 14 48.84 -37.03 35.10
CA LEU A 14 50.10 -36.37 34.75
C LEU A 14 50.78 -36.74 33.40
N ASN A 15 50.68 -35.87 32.38
CA ASN A 15 51.61 -34.74 32.20
C ASN A 15 51.40 -33.98 30.88
N GLY A 16 51.47 -32.64 30.97
CA GLY A 16 52.31 -31.82 30.09
C GLY A 16 51.80 -31.42 28.70
N ARG A 17 51.29 -30.18 28.60
CA ARG A 17 51.82 -29.07 27.76
C ARG A 17 50.69 -28.12 27.35
N SER A 18 50.85 -26.84 27.68
CA SER A 18 49.98 -25.73 27.25
C SER A 18 50.29 -25.30 25.81
N PRO A 19 49.29 -25.01 24.97
CA PRO A 19 49.49 -24.20 23.77
C PRO A 19 49.24 -22.71 24.06
N SER A 20 50.15 -21.88 23.59
CA SER A 20 50.05 -20.42 23.58
C SER A 20 48.87 -19.94 22.73
N THR A 21 48.09 -18.99 23.26
CA THR A 21 47.00 -18.34 22.52
C THR A 21 47.51 -17.05 21.88
N SER A 22 47.74 -17.06 20.57
CA SER A 22 47.92 -15.82 19.81
C SER A 22 46.56 -15.16 19.58
N LYS A 23 46.28 -14.05 20.27
CA LYS A 23 45.11 -13.21 19.99
C LYS A 23 45.33 -12.48 18.65
N ARG A 24 44.62 -12.87 17.59
CA ARG A 24 44.42 -12.00 16.41
C ARG A 24 43.33 -11.00 16.75
N THR A 25 43.67 -9.71 16.73
CA THR A 25 42.69 -8.63 16.81
C THR A 25 42.13 -8.36 15.41
N CYS A 26 40.81 -8.44 15.25
CA CYS A 26 40.13 -7.95 14.04
C CYS A 26 40.19 -6.42 14.00
N PRO A 27 40.48 -5.78 12.85
CA PRO A 27 40.41 -4.33 12.75
C PRO A 27 38.96 -3.85 12.85
N ALA A 28 38.77 -2.73 13.53
CA ALA A 28 37.47 -2.10 13.73
C ALA A 28 36.83 -1.75 12.37
N LYS A 29 35.57 -2.14 12.18
CA LYS A 29 34.76 -1.74 11.02
C LYS A 29 34.54 -0.22 11.07
N THR A 30 35.16 0.51 10.15
CA THR A 30 34.81 1.91 9.88
C THR A 30 33.35 1.96 9.40
N ARG A 31 32.51 2.71 10.13
CA ARG A 31 31.13 3.01 9.71
C ARG A 31 31.19 3.88 8.46
N VAL A 32 30.85 3.31 7.31
CA VAL A 32 30.53 4.07 6.12
C VAL A 32 29.18 4.75 6.37
N ALA A 33 29.12 6.08 6.30
CA ALA A 33 27.86 6.81 6.37
C ALA A 33 27.00 6.44 5.14
N PRO A 34 25.69 6.18 5.31
CA PRO A 34 24.85 5.81 4.18
C PRO A 34 24.69 6.99 3.23
N THR A 35 25.16 6.82 1.98
CA THR A 35 25.13 7.80 0.88
C THR A 35 23.80 7.86 0.13
N SER A 36 22.77 7.17 0.61
CA SER A 36 21.47 7.10 -0.05
C SER A 36 20.38 7.67 0.86
N ILE A 37 19.64 8.67 0.37
CA ILE A 37 18.47 9.24 1.05
C ILE A 37 17.43 8.16 1.43
N TYR A 38 17.41 7.05 0.68
CA TYR A 38 16.61 5.87 0.97
C TYR A 38 16.97 5.20 2.30
N SER A 39 18.21 5.30 2.79
CA SER A 39 18.61 4.61 4.04
C SER A 39 18.08 5.27 5.31
N TRP A 40 17.76 6.56 5.28
CA TRP A 40 17.39 7.29 6.51
C TRP A 40 15.89 7.25 6.79
N LEU A 41 15.07 7.32 5.74
CA LEU A 41 13.58 7.29 5.80
C LEU A 41 13.01 6.01 6.45
N TRP A 42 13.75 4.90 6.46
CA TRP A 42 13.27 3.59 6.96
C TRP A 42 13.86 3.19 8.33
N ARG A 43 14.33 4.15 9.15
CA ARG A 43 14.70 3.83 10.54
C ARG A 43 13.46 3.47 11.35
N LYS A 44 13.53 2.34 12.06
CA LYS A 44 12.50 1.92 13.04
C LYS A 44 12.22 3.07 14.02
N GLY A 45 10.97 3.51 14.10
CA GLY A 45 10.49 4.41 15.14
C GLY A 45 10.25 5.86 14.74
N ALA A 46 10.44 6.25 13.47
CA ALA A 46 10.11 7.61 13.06
C ALA A 46 8.60 7.88 13.12
N SER A 47 8.21 8.92 13.85
CA SER A 47 6.82 9.38 13.92
C SER A 47 6.32 9.88 12.56
N VAL A 48 5.01 9.98 12.36
CA VAL A 48 4.41 10.57 11.15
C VAL A 48 5.01 11.95 10.87
N THR A 49 5.17 12.77 11.92
CA THR A 49 5.81 14.09 11.87
C THR A 49 7.28 14.06 11.46
N GLU A 50 8.05 13.04 11.83
CA GLU A 50 9.46 12.91 11.42
C GLU A 50 9.60 12.49 9.95
N ARG A 51 8.64 11.70 9.42
CA ARG A 51 8.57 11.39 7.98
C ARG A 51 8.13 12.60 7.15
N ASP A 52 7.20 13.40 7.68
CA ASP A 52 6.78 14.65 7.06
C ASP A 52 7.94 15.66 6.97
N ASN A 53 8.80 15.73 7.99
CA ASN A 53 9.98 16.61 8.01
C ASN A 53 11.15 16.09 7.14
N ALA A 54 11.12 14.83 6.69
CA ALA A 54 12.16 14.24 5.85
C ALA A 54 12.01 14.56 4.35
N LEU A 55 10.87 15.13 3.95
CA LEU A 55 10.54 15.51 2.58
C LEU A 55 11.13 16.88 2.21
N GLY A 56 12.46 17.02 2.29
CA GLY A 56 13.18 18.21 1.84
C GLY A 56 12.72 19.54 2.49
N PRO A 57 13.28 20.69 2.08
CA PRO A 57 12.73 21.97 2.52
C PRO A 57 11.28 22.09 2.05
N GLN A 58 10.41 22.67 2.88
CA GLN A 58 8.94 22.80 2.72
C GLN A 58 8.42 23.33 1.36
N GLY A 59 9.28 23.68 0.41
CA GLY A 59 8.96 24.29 -0.88
C GLY A 59 8.48 23.37 -2.00
N ASN A 60 8.35 22.04 -1.81
CA ASN A 60 7.92 21.12 -2.89
C ASN A 60 6.84 20.09 -2.49
N ARG A 61 6.10 20.31 -1.39
CA ARG A 61 5.02 19.40 -0.98
C ARG A 61 3.75 19.71 -1.78
N ARG A 62 3.27 18.73 -2.55
CA ARG A 62 2.06 18.80 -3.39
C ARG A 62 0.81 18.26 -2.70
N GLY A 63 0.95 17.42 -1.67
CA GLY A 63 -0.16 16.97 -0.83
C GLY A 63 -0.07 15.51 -0.40
N THR A 64 -1.18 14.99 0.11
CA THR A 64 -1.30 13.62 0.59
C THR A 64 -2.12 12.76 -0.39
N VAL A 65 -1.68 11.54 -0.65
CA VAL A 65 -2.50 10.48 -1.27
C VAL A 65 -2.83 9.45 -0.21
N LEU A 66 -4.11 9.21 0.03
CA LEU A 66 -4.59 8.38 1.13
C LEU A 66 -5.11 7.04 0.62
N ALA A 67 -4.43 5.95 0.95
CA ALA A 67 -4.88 4.59 0.64
C ALA A 67 -5.70 4.03 1.82
N PHE A 68 -6.99 3.83 1.62
CA PHE A 68 -7.88 3.18 2.58
C PHE A 68 -7.78 1.65 2.44
N LEU A 69 -7.33 1.00 3.52
CA LEU A 69 -7.08 -0.42 3.61
C LEU A 69 -8.22 -1.08 4.41
N PRO A 70 -9.16 -1.78 3.74
CA PRO A 70 -10.11 -2.62 4.44
C PRO A 70 -9.42 -3.85 5.07
N ASP A 71 -10.07 -4.51 6.03
CA ASP A 71 -9.59 -5.82 6.51
C ASP A 71 -9.58 -6.80 5.33
N ARG A 72 -8.53 -7.63 5.21
CA ARG A 72 -8.32 -8.51 4.05
C ARG A 72 -8.27 -7.72 2.72
N PHE A 73 -7.52 -6.62 2.70
CA PHE A 73 -7.26 -5.86 1.46
C PHE A 73 -6.40 -6.65 0.48
N ALA A 74 -6.56 -6.38 -0.82
CA ALA A 74 -5.81 -6.99 -1.90
C ALA A 74 -4.45 -6.30 -2.11
N ASP A 75 -3.35 -6.98 -1.79
CA ASP A 75 -1.99 -6.42 -1.81
C ASP A 75 -1.56 -5.86 -3.16
N TRP A 76 -1.96 -6.56 -4.23
CA TRP A 76 -1.46 -6.32 -5.59
C TRP A 76 -2.07 -5.09 -6.26
N GLU A 77 -3.16 -4.54 -5.72
CA GLU A 77 -3.96 -3.52 -6.39
C GLU A 77 -3.32 -2.12 -6.34
N VAL A 78 -2.55 -1.83 -5.27
CA VAL A 78 -2.04 -0.48 -5.03
C VAL A 78 -0.53 -0.37 -4.91
N GLY A 79 0.19 -1.49 -4.83
CA GLY A 79 1.65 -1.48 -4.68
C GLY A 79 2.36 -0.65 -5.75
N HIS A 80 1.94 -0.76 -7.01
CA HIS A 80 2.49 0.01 -8.12
C HIS A 80 2.25 1.52 -8.01
N ALA A 81 1.00 1.94 -7.75
CA ALA A 81 0.66 3.35 -7.62
C ALA A 81 1.36 3.98 -6.40
N CYS A 82 1.21 3.37 -5.23
CA CYS A 82 1.74 3.91 -3.98
C CYS A 82 3.27 4.03 -4.01
N SER A 83 3.99 3.06 -4.60
CA SER A 83 5.45 3.09 -4.64
C SER A 83 6.02 4.20 -5.52
N GLU A 84 5.38 4.51 -6.65
CA GLU A 84 5.79 5.61 -7.52
C GLU A 84 5.32 6.98 -7.00
N ILE A 85 4.10 7.07 -6.47
CA ILE A 85 3.55 8.32 -5.90
C ILE A 85 4.36 8.77 -4.68
N ASN A 86 4.78 7.85 -3.81
CA ASN A 86 5.47 8.19 -2.55
C ASN A 86 6.96 8.59 -2.72
N LYS A 87 7.46 8.68 -3.95
CA LYS A 87 8.84 9.11 -4.19
C LYS A 87 9.00 10.60 -3.86
N PRO A 88 10.07 11.03 -3.16
CA PRO A 88 10.23 12.43 -2.74
C PRO A 88 10.11 13.45 -3.89
N GLU A 89 10.54 13.08 -5.09
CA GLU A 89 10.54 13.94 -6.27
C GLU A 89 9.12 14.27 -6.78
N THR A 90 8.12 13.46 -6.44
CA THR A 90 6.73 13.73 -6.82
C THR A 90 6.13 14.86 -5.99
N GLY A 91 6.66 15.13 -4.79
CA GLY A 91 6.07 16.04 -3.82
C GLY A 91 4.85 15.49 -3.07
N TYR A 92 4.41 14.27 -3.35
CA TYR A 92 3.28 13.63 -2.65
C TYR A 92 3.76 12.70 -1.53
N ALA A 93 3.00 12.66 -0.44
CA ALA A 93 3.15 11.67 0.61
C ALA A 93 2.01 10.65 0.54
N VAL A 94 2.33 9.36 0.46
CA VAL A 94 1.33 8.30 0.61
C VAL A 94 1.13 8.04 2.11
N ARG A 95 -0.13 7.98 2.52
CA ARG A 95 -0.57 7.61 3.87
C ARG A 95 -1.58 6.47 3.77
N THR A 96 -1.60 5.61 4.77
CA THR A 96 -2.56 4.51 4.87
C THR A 96 -3.61 4.81 5.92
N MET A 97 -4.86 4.46 5.65
CA MET A 97 -5.98 4.58 6.58
C MET A 97 -6.68 3.25 6.75
N ALA A 98 -7.10 2.93 7.97
CA ALA A 98 -8.00 1.81 8.25
C ALA A 98 -9.26 2.28 8.99
N THR A 99 -10.16 1.36 9.30
CA THR A 99 -11.36 1.67 10.10
C THR A 99 -11.02 2.08 11.54
N ARG A 100 -10.13 1.33 12.20
CA ARG A 100 -9.82 1.46 13.64
C ARG A 100 -8.35 1.25 13.93
N GLN A 101 -7.93 1.63 15.13
CA GLN A 101 -6.56 1.42 15.58
C GLN A 101 -6.18 -0.07 15.60
N GLY A 102 -4.93 -0.35 15.28
CA GLY A 102 -4.37 -1.70 15.35
C GLY A 102 -3.66 -2.11 14.06
N LYS A 103 -3.75 -3.39 13.73
CA LYS A 103 -3.12 -3.99 12.57
C LYS A 103 -4.19 -4.44 11.59
N VAL A 104 -4.00 -4.12 10.31
CA VAL A 104 -4.79 -4.65 9.21
C VAL A 104 -3.98 -5.75 8.52
N ARG A 105 -4.62 -6.86 8.19
CA ARG A 105 -3.98 -7.96 7.47
C ARG A 105 -4.53 -8.05 6.05
N SER A 106 -3.64 -8.14 5.08
CA SER A 106 -3.98 -8.31 3.67
C SER A 106 -4.31 -9.77 3.31
N ILE A 107 -4.84 -9.99 2.10
CA ILE A 107 -5.09 -11.33 1.54
C ILE A 107 -3.79 -12.13 1.43
N GLY A 108 -2.70 -11.50 0.98
CA GLY A 108 -1.37 -12.08 0.90
C GLY A 108 -0.69 -12.34 2.25
N GLY A 109 -1.33 -11.93 3.35
CA GLY A 109 -0.86 -12.18 4.71
C GLY A 109 0.08 -11.12 5.28
N LEU A 110 0.29 -10.00 4.59
CA LEU A 110 1.05 -8.85 5.09
C LEU A 110 0.28 -8.17 6.22
N THR A 111 1.00 -7.70 7.23
CA THR A 111 0.43 -6.98 8.36
C THR A 111 0.87 -5.53 8.30
N VAL A 112 -0.10 -4.63 8.14
CA VAL A 112 0.12 -3.17 8.07
C VAL A 112 -0.38 -2.54 9.37
N VAL A 113 0.42 -1.61 9.90
CA VAL A 113 -0.04 -0.65 10.93
C VAL A 113 -0.40 0.63 10.15
N PRO A 114 -1.68 1.00 10.06
CA PRO A 114 -2.11 2.15 9.28
C PRO A 114 -1.60 3.45 9.91
N ASP A 115 -1.33 4.45 9.07
CA ASP A 115 -0.89 5.77 9.54
C ASP A 115 -2.04 6.56 10.19
N LEU A 116 -3.27 6.34 9.70
CA LEU A 116 -4.52 7.01 10.13
C LEU A 116 -5.66 6.01 10.33
N THR A 117 -6.70 6.42 11.03
CA THR A 117 -7.90 5.64 11.28
C THR A 117 -9.17 6.49 11.16
N ALA A 118 -10.20 5.95 10.53
CA ALA A 118 -11.50 6.64 10.42
C ALA A 118 -12.20 6.82 11.79
N GLU A 119 -11.85 6.01 12.80
CA GLU A 119 -12.38 6.13 14.17
C GLU A 119 -11.92 7.42 14.87
N ARG A 120 -10.72 7.93 14.58
CA ARG A 120 -10.06 8.94 15.44
C ARG A 120 -9.42 10.10 14.70
N ASP A 121 -9.08 9.92 13.43
CA ASP A 121 -8.29 10.88 12.67
C ASP A 121 -9.17 11.60 11.65
N GLU A 122 -8.85 12.86 11.39
CA GLU A 122 -9.48 13.63 10.33
C GLU A 122 -8.83 13.35 8.97
N VAL A 123 -9.57 13.62 7.89
CA VAL A 123 -9.02 13.55 6.54
C VAL A 123 -8.01 14.68 6.34
N PRO A 124 -6.76 14.41 5.91
CA PRO A 124 -5.73 15.44 5.75
C PRO A 124 -6.21 16.65 4.94
N GLU A 125 -5.89 17.87 5.38
CA GLU A 125 -6.27 19.11 4.69
C GLU A 125 -5.63 19.24 3.30
N ASP A 126 -4.45 18.65 3.11
CA ASP A 126 -3.73 18.61 1.84
C ASP A 126 -4.02 17.34 1.01
N LEU A 127 -5.13 16.64 1.28
CA LEU A 127 -5.53 15.45 0.53
C LEU A 127 -5.73 15.79 -0.96
N ALA A 128 -4.91 15.16 -1.81
CA ALA A 128 -4.95 15.32 -3.26
C ALA A 128 -5.76 14.22 -3.94
N LEU A 129 -5.79 13.01 -3.36
CA LEU A 129 -6.51 11.86 -3.90
C LEU A 129 -6.69 10.78 -2.82
N ALA A 130 -7.86 10.14 -2.77
CA ALA A 130 -8.08 8.93 -1.96
C ALA A 130 -8.11 7.68 -2.85
N ILE A 131 -7.57 6.57 -2.37
CA ILE A 131 -7.62 5.25 -3.03
C ILE A 131 -8.35 4.28 -2.11
N LEU A 132 -9.53 3.81 -2.52
CA LEU A 132 -10.24 2.73 -1.86
C LEU A 132 -9.73 1.39 -2.42
N VAL A 133 -8.92 0.70 -1.63
CA VAL A 133 -8.34 -0.59 -2.03
C VAL A 133 -9.41 -1.67 -1.96
N GLY A 134 -9.42 -2.58 -2.93
CA GLY A 134 -10.26 -3.77 -2.89
C GLY A 134 -9.91 -4.68 -1.72
N GLY A 135 -10.79 -5.64 -1.47
CA GLY A 135 -10.66 -6.58 -0.37
C GLY A 135 -11.95 -7.35 -0.14
N GLU A 136 -11.90 -8.28 0.80
CA GLU A 136 -12.99 -9.23 1.07
C GLU A 136 -13.97 -8.76 2.16
N SER A 137 -13.90 -7.49 2.59
CA SER A 137 -14.67 -6.96 3.72
C SER A 137 -15.53 -5.73 3.40
N TRP A 138 -15.72 -5.39 2.12
CA TRP A 138 -16.48 -4.20 1.72
C TRP A 138 -17.98 -4.25 2.08
N GLN A 139 -18.51 -5.41 2.48
CA GLN A 139 -19.87 -5.57 3.00
C GLN A 139 -19.95 -5.46 4.54
N GLU A 140 -18.81 -5.39 5.24
CA GLU A 140 -18.80 -5.26 6.69
C GLU A 140 -19.25 -3.85 7.12
N PRO A 141 -20.19 -3.70 8.07
CA PRO A 141 -20.80 -2.40 8.38
C PRO A 141 -19.80 -1.29 8.77
N ASP A 142 -18.71 -1.65 9.44
CA ASP A 142 -17.69 -0.70 9.88
C ASP A 142 -16.84 -0.21 8.70
N ILE A 143 -16.56 -1.08 7.73
CA ILE A 143 -15.83 -0.77 6.50
C ILE A 143 -16.70 0.12 5.61
N VAL A 144 -17.98 -0.23 5.43
CA VAL A 144 -18.94 0.58 4.66
C VAL A 144 -19.05 1.99 5.25
N ARG A 145 -19.18 2.11 6.57
CA ARG A 145 -19.30 3.41 7.25
C ARG A 145 -18.05 4.26 7.09
N ALA A 146 -16.86 3.68 7.32
CA ALA A 146 -15.61 4.40 7.17
C ALA A 146 -15.34 4.80 5.71
N GLY A 147 -15.61 3.90 4.76
CA GLY A 147 -15.51 4.17 3.33
C GLY A 147 -16.43 5.31 2.90
N ALA A 148 -17.71 5.28 3.31
CA ALA A 148 -18.68 6.32 2.97
C ALA A 148 -18.26 7.68 3.55
N TRP A 149 -17.85 7.71 4.82
CA TRP A 149 -17.31 8.91 5.45
C TRP A 149 -16.13 9.52 4.66
N LEU A 150 -15.17 8.70 4.23
CA LEU A 150 -14.03 9.17 3.44
C LEU A 150 -14.46 9.69 2.06
N VAL A 151 -15.36 8.97 1.38
CA VAL A 151 -15.88 9.40 0.06
C VAL A 151 -16.61 10.73 0.18
N ASP A 152 -17.50 10.88 1.16
CA ASP A 152 -18.28 12.11 1.38
C ASP A 152 -17.35 13.29 1.68
N ALA A 153 -16.31 13.09 2.51
CA ALA A 153 -15.30 14.10 2.79
C ALA A 153 -14.50 14.52 1.54
N CYS A 154 -14.19 13.57 0.65
CA CYS A 154 -13.53 13.85 -0.63
C CYS A 154 -14.44 14.67 -1.55
N LEU A 155 -15.70 14.26 -1.70
CA LEU A 155 -16.68 14.95 -2.54
C LEU A 155 -16.94 16.38 -2.08
N ALA A 156 -17.04 16.62 -0.77
CA ALA A 156 -17.21 17.94 -0.19
C ALA A 156 -16.06 18.92 -0.54
N ARG A 157 -14.88 18.37 -0.85
CA ARG A 157 -13.65 19.12 -1.17
C ARG A 157 -13.25 19.00 -2.65
N ALA A 158 -14.09 18.41 -3.49
CA ALA A 158 -13.80 18.09 -4.89
C ALA A 158 -12.50 17.29 -5.10
N VAL A 159 -12.13 16.47 -4.10
CA VAL A 159 -10.99 15.55 -4.17
C VAL A 159 -11.42 14.28 -4.91
N PRO A 160 -10.68 13.83 -5.95
CA PRO A 160 -11.01 12.61 -6.66
C PRO A 160 -10.82 11.36 -5.78
N VAL A 161 -11.69 10.37 -5.99
CA VAL A 161 -11.62 9.06 -5.33
C VAL A 161 -11.33 7.99 -6.37
N ALA A 162 -10.25 7.25 -6.16
CA ALA A 162 -9.95 6.04 -6.89
C ALA A 162 -10.52 4.83 -6.16
N ALA A 163 -11.10 3.87 -6.88
CA ALA A 163 -11.60 2.62 -6.31
C ALA A 163 -11.29 1.46 -7.24
N ILE A 164 -11.02 0.30 -6.66
CA ILE A 164 -10.65 -0.91 -7.41
C ILE A 164 -11.31 -2.15 -6.81
N CYS A 165 -11.69 -3.08 -7.70
CA CYS A 165 -12.26 -4.38 -7.31
C CYS A 165 -13.53 -4.22 -6.48
N GLY A 166 -13.64 -4.91 -5.34
CA GLY A 166 -14.81 -4.86 -4.45
C GLY A 166 -15.16 -3.45 -3.93
N ALA A 167 -14.20 -2.52 -3.92
CA ALA A 167 -14.47 -1.12 -3.57
C ALA A 167 -15.40 -0.45 -4.59
N CYS A 168 -15.35 -0.85 -5.87
CA CYS A 168 -16.27 -0.37 -6.89
C CYS A 168 -17.70 -0.81 -6.60
N SER A 169 -17.90 -2.05 -6.14
CA SER A 169 -19.23 -2.55 -5.76
C SER A 169 -19.79 -1.81 -4.55
N PHE A 170 -18.94 -1.48 -3.57
CA PHE A 170 -19.33 -0.59 -2.47
C PHE A 170 -19.78 0.78 -3.00
N LEU A 171 -19.05 1.40 -3.92
CA LEU A 171 -19.43 2.69 -4.48
C LEU A 171 -20.75 2.63 -5.27
N ALA A 172 -20.94 1.56 -6.05
CA ALA A 172 -22.17 1.29 -6.78
C ALA A 172 -23.37 1.12 -5.84
N GLU A 173 -23.23 0.32 -4.78
CA GLU A 173 -24.29 0.06 -3.80
C GLU A 173 -24.73 1.32 -3.06
N ARG A 174 -23.81 2.27 -2.89
CA ARG A 174 -24.07 3.57 -2.25
C ARG A 174 -24.57 4.64 -3.22
N GLY A 175 -24.74 4.31 -4.51
CA GLY A 175 -25.23 5.22 -5.55
C GLY A 175 -24.20 6.25 -6.02
N TYR A 176 -22.94 6.17 -5.59
CA TYR A 176 -21.91 7.13 -5.97
C TYR A 176 -21.57 7.08 -7.46
N LEU A 177 -21.75 5.92 -8.10
CA LEU A 177 -21.42 5.67 -9.50
C LEU A 177 -22.60 5.85 -10.46
N ASP A 178 -23.80 6.17 -9.96
CA ASP A 178 -25.02 6.19 -10.78
C ASP A 178 -24.95 7.23 -11.92
N ASP A 179 -24.27 8.35 -11.69
CA ASP A 179 -24.23 9.50 -12.60
C ASP A 179 -22.87 9.72 -13.28
N CYS A 180 -21.92 8.79 -13.20
CA CYS A 180 -20.61 8.92 -13.84
C CYS A 180 -20.18 7.65 -14.56
N ASP A 181 -19.48 7.81 -15.68
CA ASP A 181 -18.87 6.68 -16.39
C ASP A 181 -17.88 5.96 -15.47
N HIS A 182 -17.98 4.63 -15.40
CA HIS A 182 -17.21 3.83 -14.46
C HIS A 182 -17.02 2.38 -14.94
N THR A 183 -16.20 1.62 -14.23
CA THR A 183 -15.98 0.18 -14.40
C THR A 183 -15.90 -0.51 -13.03
N GLY A 184 -15.73 -1.82 -13.05
CA GLY A 184 -15.58 -2.71 -11.90
C GLY A 184 -15.09 -4.07 -12.37
N ASN A 185 -15.12 -5.09 -11.52
CA ASN A 185 -14.73 -6.44 -11.91
C ASN A 185 -15.56 -6.98 -13.09
N ALA A 186 -16.88 -6.85 -12.98
CA ALA A 186 -17.83 -7.15 -14.03
C ALA A 186 -19.19 -6.51 -13.71
N ASP A 187 -19.98 -6.23 -14.75
CA ASP A 187 -21.34 -5.70 -14.58
C ASP A 187 -22.24 -6.63 -13.75
N TYR A 188 -22.12 -7.95 -13.93
CA TYR A 188 -22.90 -8.92 -13.14
C TYR A 188 -22.54 -8.92 -11.66
N GLU A 189 -21.32 -8.52 -11.27
CA GLU A 189 -20.94 -8.43 -9.86
C GLU A 189 -21.67 -7.28 -9.16
N PHE A 190 -21.96 -6.18 -9.88
CA PHE A 190 -22.80 -5.12 -9.33
C PHE A 190 -24.22 -5.61 -9.07
N ALA A 191 -24.80 -6.42 -9.95
CA ALA A 191 -26.12 -7.01 -9.70
C ALA A 191 -26.15 -7.90 -8.43
N GLN A 192 -25.03 -8.53 -8.06
CA GLN A 192 -24.94 -9.41 -6.89
C GLN A 192 -24.60 -8.66 -5.59
N LEU A 193 -23.72 -7.67 -5.68
CA LEU A 193 -23.10 -7.02 -4.52
C LEU A 193 -23.62 -5.60 -4.28
N ALA A 194 -24.36 -5.04 -5.24
CA ALA A 194 -24.91 -3.70 -5.21
C ALA A 194 -26.39 -3.67 -5.67
N PRO A 195 -27.32 -4.29 -4.92
CA PRO A 195 -28.74 -4.34 -5.29
C PRO A 195 -29.42 -2.97 -5.47
N HIS A 196 -28.85 -1.88 -4.93
CA HIS A 196 -29.39 -0.53 -5.09
C HIS A 196 -28.77 0.29 -6.24
N TYR A 197 -27.80 -0.28 -6.96
CA TYR A 197 -27.09 0.36 -8.07
C TYR A 197 -28.02 0.67 -9.25
N ARG A 198 -27.87 1.86 -9.85
CA ARG A 198 -28.70 2.36 -10.96
C ARG A 198 -27.90 2.83 -12.16
N GLY A 199 -26.57 2.83 -12.09
CA GLY A 199 -25.68 3.38 -13.11
C GLY A 199 -25.36 2.48 -14.31
N HIS A 200 -26.14 1.42 -14.61
CA HIS A 200 -25.80 0.43 -15.64
C HIS A 200 -25.43 1.04 -17.01
N ASP A 201 -26.12 2.09 -17.44
CA ASP A 201 -25.86 2.79 -18.72
C ASP A 201 -24.49 3.51 -18.76
N ARG A 202 -23.90 3.73 -17.58
CA ARG A 202 -22.59 4.37 -17.37
C ARG A 202 -21.45 3.36 -17.20
N PHE A 203 -21.76 2.07 -17.08
CA PHE A 203 -20.75 1.04 -17.03
C PHE A 203 -19.99 0.96 -18.36
N ARG A 204 -18.67 0.82 -18.27
CA ARG A 204 -17.78 0.57 -19.42
C ARG A 204 -16.92 -0.63 -19.08
N ASN A 205 -16.99 -1.67 -19.92
CA ASN A 205 -16.15 -2.85 -19.77
C ASN A 205 -14.70 -2.56 -20.20
N GLN A 206 -13.97 -1.86 -19.34
CA GLN A 206 -12.58 -1.45 -19.52
C GLN A 206 -11.79 -1.70 -18.22
N PRO A 207 -10.45 -1.89 -18.29
CA PRO A 207 -9.65 -2.15 -17.10
C PRO A 207 -9.72 -1.03 -16.05
N VAL A 208 -9.73 0.21 -16.53
CA VAL A 208 -9.82 1.43 -15.74
C VAL A 208 -10.70 2.43 -16.49
N VAL A 209 -11.50 3.18 -15.74
CA VAL A 209 -12.32 4.29 -16.26
C VAL A 209 -12.17 5.47 -15.34
N ASP A 210 -11.83 6.61 -15.93
CA ASP A 210 -11.84 7.89 -15.25
C ASP A 210 -13.15 8.63 -15.52
N GLY A 211 -14.06 8.61 -14.54
CA GLY A 211 -15.38 9.24 -14.57
C GLY A 211 -15.40 10.67 -14.02
N GLY A 212 -14.26 11.33 -13.88
CA GLY A 212 -14.18 12.68 -13.32
C GLY A 212 -13.98 12.65 -11.81
N ARG A 213 -15.07 12.44 -11.06
CA ARG A 213 -15.04 12.36 -9.58
C ARG A 213 -14.48 11.03 -9.08
N PHE A 214 -14.76 9.96 -9.82
CA PHE A 214 -14.34 8.60 -9.50
C PHE A 214 -13.45 8.04 -10.59
N ILE A 215 -12.34 7.42 -10.18
CA ILE A 215 -11.46 6.64 -11.05
C ILE A 215 -11.63 5.19 -10.63
N THR A 216 -12.25 4.39 -11.47
CA THR A 216 -12.62 3.01 -11.12
C THR A 216 -11.79 2.02 -11.92
N ALA A 217 -11.46 0.88 -11.32
CA ALA A 217 -10.71 -0.18 -11.97
C ALA A 217 -11.19 -1.57 -11.55
N ASN A 218 -10.97 -2.58 -12.40
CA ASN A 218 -11.16 -3.96 -12.00
C ASN A 218 -9.96 -4.48 -11.18
N GLY A 219 -10.16 -5.56 -10.42
CA GLY A 219 -9.13 -6.11 -9.52
C GLY A 219 -7.87 -6.65 -10.20
N ALA A 220 -7.88 -6.84 -11.52
CA ALA A 220 -6.70 -7.23 -12.30
C ALA A 220 -5.93 -6.04 -12.89
N ALA A 221 -6.45 -4.82 -12.73
CA ALA A 221 -6.01 -3.62 -13.44
C ALA A 221 -5.17 -2.67 -12.57
N GLY A 222 -4.41 -3.18 -11.59
CA GLY A 222 -3.58 -2.35 -10.70
C GLY A 222 -2.53 -1.49 -11.44
N ILE A 223 -2.00 -1.97 -12.58
CA ILE A 223 -1.08 -1.21 -13.42
C ILE A 223 -1.81 -0.08 -14.16
N GLU A 224 -2.97 -0.38 -14.73
CA GLU A 224 -3.81 0.59 -15.43
C GLU A 224 -4.36 1.67 -14.48
N LEU A 225 -4.76 1.28 -13.27
CA LEU A 225 -5.11 2.21 -12.21
C LEU A 225 -3.94 3.14 -11.90
N ALA A 226 -2.74 2.59 -11.66
CA ALA A 226 -1.55 3.40 -11.38
C ALA A 226 -1.29 4.45 -12.49
N CYS A 227 -1.41 4.05 -13.77
CA CYS A 227 -1.26 4.99 -14.90
C CYS A 227 -2.29 6.13 -14.85
N ALA A 228 -3.56 5.82 -14.55
CA ALA A 228 -4.60 6.84 -14.41
C ALA A 228 -4.32 7.82 -13.26
N LEU A 229 -3.85 7.30 -12.11
CA LEU A 229 -3.47 8.13 -10.96
C LEU A 229 -2.26 9.02 -11.27
N PHE A 230 -1.27 8.50 -12.00
CA PHE A 230 -0.13 9.31 -12.44
C PHE A 230 -0.57 10.47 -13.33
N GLY A 231 -1.49 10.22 -14.29
CA GLY A 231 -2.05 11.29 -15.11
C GLY A 231 -2.77 12.36 -14.28
N ARG A 232 -3.58 11.93 -13.30
CA ARG A 232 -4.32 12.84 -12.40
C ARG A 232 -3.44 13.66 -11.48
N LEU A 233 -2.32 13.10 -11.05
CA LEU A 233 -1.36 13.74 -10.17
C LEU A 233 -0.22 14.41 -10.96
N ASP A 234 -0.27 14.46 -12.30
CA ASP A 234 0.82 14.93 -13.16
C ASP A 234 2.20 14.36 -12.75
N ILE A 235 2.26 13.03 -12.67
CA ILE A 235 3.47 12.27 -12.35
C ILE A 235 3.91 11.53 -13.61
N LYS A 236 5.21 11.57 -13.90
CA LYS A 236 5.83 10.84 -15.02
C LYS A 236 6.87 9.87 -14.47
N PRO A 237 6.46 8.67 -14.02
CA PRO A 237 7.40 7.69 -13.50
C PRO A 237 8.42 7.34 -14.58
N TRP A 238 9.69 7.32 -14.20
CA TRP A 238 10.84 7.09 -15.10
C TRP A 238 10.85 8.03 -16.32
N GLY A 239 10.25 9.22 -16.20
CA GLY A 239 10.14 10.22 -17.26
C GLY A 239 8.97 10.00 -18.23
N ASN A 240 8.38 8.81 -18.29
CA ASN A 240 7.28 8.48 -19.21
C ASN A 240 6.39 7.34 -18.67
N VAL A 241 5.09 7.63 -18.50
CA VAL A 241 4.09 6.66 -18.02
C VAL A 241 4.02 5.42 -18.91
N GLU A 242 4.14 5.55 -20.23
CA GLU A 242 4.04 4.41 -21.15
C GLU A 242 5.28 3.50 -21.10
N THR A 243 6.47 4.09 -20.91
CA THR A 243 7.69 3.31 -20.66
C THR A 243 7.54 2.48 -19.39
N TRP A 244 7.07 3.10 -18.31
CA TRP A 244 6.79 2.42 -17.04
C TRP A 244 5.74 1.32 -17.23
N ARG A 245 4.62 1.62 -17.89
CA ARG A 245 3.53 0.66 -18.15
C ARG A 245 4.03 -0.53 -18.96
N THR A 246 4.79 -0.28 -20.03
CA THR A 246 5.35 -1.34 -20.88
C THR A 246 6.24 -2.27 -20.09
N ALA A 247 7.09 -1.77 -19.19
CA ALA A 247 7.93 -2.61 -18.35
C ALA A 247 7.12 -3.56 -17.46
N PHE A 248 6.07 -3.06 -16.80
CA PHE A 248 5.23 -3.91 -15.93
C PHE A 248 4.28 -4.82 -16.70
N LYS A 249 3.82 -4.44 -17.90
CA LYS A 249 2.95 -5.28 -18.74
C LYS A 249 3.69 -6.32 -19.56
N ARG A 250 4.95 -6.05 -19.94
CA ARG A 250 5.72 -6.89 -20.86
C ARG A 250 7.00 -7.47 -20.27
N GLY A 251 7.44 -7.02 -19.11
CA GLY A 251 8.70 -7.44 -18.49
C GLY A 251 9.94 -6.91 -19.22
N THR A 252 9.81 -5.84 -20.01
CA THR A 252 10.88 -5.28 -20.84
C THR A 252 11.18 -3.85 -20.48
N PHE A 253 12.44 -3.52 -20.25
CA PHE A 253 12.92 -2.15 -20.10
C PHE A 253 13.42 -1.69 -21.47
N ALA A 254 12.68 -0.79 -22.10
CA ALA A 254 13.02 -0.22 -23.41
C ALA A 254 13.72 1.13 -23.24
#